data_AF-A0A7D5S1B0-F1
#
_entry.id   AF-A0A7D5S1B0-F1
#
_cell.length_a   1.000
_cell.length_b   1.000
_cell.length_c   1.000
_cell.angle_alpha   90.00
_cell.angle_beta   90.00
_cell.angle_gamma   90.00
#
_symmetry.space_group_name_H-M   'P 1'
#
loop_
_entity.id
_entity.type
_entity.pdbx_description
1 polymer ?
#
loop_
_entity_poly.entity_id
_entity_poly.type
_entity_poly.pdbx_seq_one_letter_code
_entity_poly.pdbx_strand_id
1 'polypeptide(L)'
;MSRPSNKHPAPFSLRLTPEERGRLEKQAGGMPLGAYIRGRLLGEGGESRRTRGRFPVKDHTALARLLAALGQSRLAGNVNQLAKAANSGSLPLDEETRRDLRSACADIAAMKRLLMDALGIREH
;
A
#
# COMPACT_ATOMS: atom_id res chain seq x y z
N MET A 1 8.35 -31.20 -35.27
CA MET A 1 7.62 -31.45 -34.01
C MET A 1 6.59 -30.34 -33.83
N SER A 2 5.30 -30.65 -33.96
CA SER A 2 4.20 -29.66 -33.82
C SER A 2 3.99 -29.26 -32.37
N ARG A 3 3.83 -27.95 -32.11
CA ARG A 3 3.48 -27.41 -30.80
C ARG A 3 2.10 -27.92 -30.38
N PRO A 4 1.89 -28.38 -29.12
CA PRO A 4 0.59 -28.82 -28.67
C PRO A 4 -0.39 -27.62 -28.72
N SER A 5 -1.48 -27.75 -29.47
CA SER A 5 -2.53 -26.73 -29.51
C SER A 5 -3.18 -26.67 -28.14
N ASN A 6 -2.95 -25.57 -27.41
CA ASN A 6 -3.57 -25.33 -26.11
C ASN A 6 -5.06 -25.00 -26.33
N LYS A 7 -5.87 -26.04 -26.58
CA LYS A 7 -7.32 -25.94 -26.81
C LYS A 7 -8.01 -25.72 -25.48
N HIS A 8 -7.86 -24.52 -24.91
CA HIS A 8 -8.78 -24.09 -23.88
C HIS A 8 -10.18 -23.98 -24.51
N PRO A 9 -11.24 -24.46 -23.83
CA PRO A 9 -12.59 -24.22 -24.28
C PRO A 9 -12.83 -22.71 -24.40
N ALA A 10 -13.61 -22.30 -25.40
CA ALA A 10 -13.97 -20.91 -25.59
C ALA A 10 -14.60 -20.35 -24.29
N PRO A 11 -14.35 -19.08 -23.95
CA PRO A 11 -14.91 -18.48 -22.74
C PRO A 11 -16.44 -18.52 -22.78
N PHE A 12 -17.05 -18.75 -21.61
CA PHE A 12 -18.49 -18.67 -21.46
C PHE A 12 -18.95 -17.20 -21.51
N SER A 13 -19.85 -16.90 -22.45
CA SER A 13 -20.44 -15.56 -22.60
C SER A 13 -21.77 -15.49 -21.86
N LEU A 14 -21.87 -14.59 -20.89
CA LEU A 14 -23.11 -14.31 -20.15
C LEU A 14 -23.69 -12.97 -20.62
N ARG A 15 -24.96 -12.96 -21.05
CA ARG A 15 -25.69 -11.71 -21.31
C ARG A 15 -26.18 -11.15 -19.98
N LEU A 16 -25.97 -9.84 -19.79
CA LEU A 16 -26.38 -9.09 -18.61
C LEU A 16 -27.05 -7.81 -19.07
N THR A 17 -28.15 -7.41 -18.43
CA THR A 17 -28.66 -6.05 -18.56
C THR A 17 -27.70 -5.06 -17.86
N PRO A 18 -27.78 -3.75 -18.15
CA PRO A 18 -26.98 -2.74 -17.46
C PRO A 18 -27.15 -2.77 -15.94
N GLU A 19 -28.37 -3.03 -15.46
CA GLU A 19 -28.70 -3.09 -14.03
C GLU A 19 -28.07 -4.31 -13.36
N GLU A 20 -28.15 -5.48 -14.00
CA GLU A 20 -27.53 -6.71 -13.51
C GLU A 20 -26.02 -6.58 -13.47
N ARG A 21 -25.42 -6.03 -14.53
CA ARG A 21 -23.99 -5.76 -14.59
C ARG A 21 -23.56 -4.81 -13.48
N GLY A 22 -24.28 -3.72 -13.27
CA GLY A 22 -23.99 -2.75 -12.21
C GLY A 22 -24.08 -3.36 -10.81
N ARG A 23 -25.06 -4.24 -10.56
CA ARG A 23 -25.15 -4.99 -9.30
C ARG A 23 -23.93 -5.88 -9.07
N LEU A 24 -23.52 -6.62 -10.10
CA LEU A 24 -22.34 -7.50 -9.99
C LEU A 24 -21.04 -6.71 -9.84
N GLU A 25 -20.88 -5.58 -10.54
CA GLU A 25 -19.71 -4.71 -10.41
C GLU A 25 -19.61 -4.10 -9.00
N LYS A 26 -20.73 -3.71 -8.39
CA LYS A 26 -20.77 -3.26 -6.98
C LYS A 26 -20.37 -4.37 -6.03
N GLN A 27 -20.91 -5.58 -6.19
CA GLN A 27 -20.57 -6.72 -5.35
C GLN A 27 -19.13 -7.18 -5.53
N ALA A 28 -18.56 -7.03 -6.74
CA ALA A 28 -17.19 -7.40 -7.03
C ALA A 28 -16.16 -6.53 -6.29
N GLY A 29 -16.54 -5.33 -5.83
CA GLY A 29 -15.72 -4.52 -4.92
C GLY A 29 -14.32 -4.18 -5.44
N GLY A 30 -14.16 -4.07 -6.77
CA GLY A 30 -12.87 -3.82 -7.43
C GLY A 30 -12.16 -5.06 -7.99
N MET A 31 -12.69 -6.27 -7.76
CA MET A 31 -12.25 -7.48 -8.45
C MET A 31 -12.71 -7.49 -9.91
N PRO A 32 -11.93 -8.05 -10.87
CA PRO A 32 -12.42 -8.28 -12.23
C PRO A 32 -13.71 -9.10 -12.22
N LEU A 33 -14.73 -8.63 -12.94
CA LEU A 33 -16.07 -9.21 -12.93
C LEU A 33 -16.09 -10.73 -13.20
N GLY A 34 -15.26 -11.20 -14.14
CA GLY A 34 -15.14 -12.63 -14.44
C GLY A 34 -14.53 -13.45 -13.31
N ALA A 35 -13.60 -12.89 -12.52
CA ALA A 35 -13.03 -13.56 -11.35
C ALA A 35 -14.05 -13.63 -10.21
N TYR A 36 -14.80 -12.54 -9.99
CA TYR A 36 -15.88 -12.50 -9.00
C TYR A 36 -16.98 -13.51 -9.33
N ILE A 37 -17.48 -13.52 -10.57
CA ILE A 37 -18.53 -14.46 -11.02
C ILE A 37 -18.03 -15.91 -10.88
N ARG A 38 -16.80 -16.20 -11.32
CA ARG A 38 -16.22 -17.55 -11.23
C ARG A 38 -16.11 -18.02 -9.78
N GLY A 39 -15.63 -17.17 -8.87
CA GLY A 39 -15.51 -17.51 -7.44
C GLY A 39 -16.86 -17.75 -6.77
N ARG A 40 -17.90 -17.00 -7.17
CA ARG A 40 -19.27 -17.22 -6.68
C ARG A 40 -19.88 -18.53 -7.21
N LEU A 41 -19.57 -18.92 -8.44
CA LEU A 41 -20.12 -20.12 -9.09
C LEU A 41 -19.39 -21.42 -8.71
N LEU A 42 -18.06 -21.37 -8.55
CA LEU A 42 -17.22 -22.57 -8.40
C LEU A 42 -16.59 -22.72 -7.00
N GLY A 43 -16.83 -21.77 -6.09
CA GLY A 43 -16.23 -21.75 -4.75
C GLY A 43 -14.71 -21.56 -4.74
N GLU A 44 -14.09 -21.74 -3.57
CA GLU A 44 -12.64 -21.55 -3.36
C GLU A 44 -11.74 -22.55 -4.12
N GLY A 45 -12.31 -23.62 -4.69
CA GLY A 45 -11.58 -24.64 -5.46
C GLY A 45 -11.26 -24.24 -6.92
N GLY A 46 -11.84 -23.15 -7.41
CA GLY A 46 -11.53 -22.63 -8.73
C GLY A 46 -10.42 -21.60 -8.63
N GLU A 47 -9.15 -22.01 -8.61
CA GLU A 47 -7.99 -21.12 -8.55
C GLU A 47 -8.17 -19.92 -9.50
N SER A 48 -8.61 -18.81 -8.92
CA SER A 48 -8.62 -17.53 -9.60
C SER A 48 -7.17 -17.25 -9.93
N ARG A 49 -6.82 -17.19 -11.22
CA ARG A 49 -5.52 -16.64 -11.64
C ARG A 49 -5.38 -15.34 -10.88
N ARG A 50 -4.45 -15.30 -9.92
CA ARG A 50 -4.17 -14.16 -9.05
C ARG A 50 -3.92 -12.96 -9.95
N THR A 51 -4.97 -12.24 -10.29
CA THR A 51 -4.85 -10.94 -10.94
C THR A 51 -4.41 -10.07 -9.79
N ARG A 52 -3.09 -9.84 -9.74
CA ARG A 52 -2.41 -8.93 -8.82
C ARG A 52 -3.35 -7.78 -8.52
N GLY A 53 -3.98 -7.82 -7.35
CA GLY A 53 -5.10 -6.95 -7.04
C GLY A 53 -4.62 -5.52 -7.17
N ARG A 54 -5.06 -4.83 -8.22
CA ARG A 54 -5.06 -3.37 -8.24
C ARG A 54 -6.18 -2.98 -7.30
N PHE A 55 -5.91 -3.08 -6.01
CA PHE A 55 -6.55 -2.20 -5.06
C PHE A 55 -5.80 -0.88 -5.19
N PRO A 56 -6.34 0.15 -5.86
CA PRO A 56 -6.00 1.48 -5.44
C PRO A 56 -6.62 1.62 -4.06
N VAL A 57 -5.85 1.31 -3.01
CA VAL A 57 -6.18 1.84 -1.69
C VAL A 57 -6.31 3.34 -1.92
N LYS A 58 -7.51 3.89 -1.67
CA LYS A 58 -7.93 5.23 -2.10
C LYS A 58 -6.99 6.37 -1.67
N ASP A 59 -5.96 6.09 -0.88
CA ASP A 59 -5.02 7.06 -0.35
C ASP A 59 -3.56 6.90 -0.78
N HIS A 60 -3.19 6.08 -1.77
CA HIS A 60 -1.78 6.07 -2.23
C HIS A 60 -1.27 7.46 -2.61
N THR A 61 -2.10 8.30 -3.24
CA THR A 61 -1.72 9.68 -3.57
C THR A 61 -1.61 10.57 -2.33
N ALA A 62 -2.53 10.45 -1.36
CA ALA A 62 -2.49 11.23 -0.13
C ALA A 62 -1.32 10.83 0.77
N LEU A 63 -1.07 9.53 0.91
CA LEU A 63 0.07 8.96 1.64
C LEU A 63 1.39 9.30 0.96
N ALA A 64 1.47 9.25 -0.38
CA ALA A 64 2.67 9.67 -1.11
C ALA A 64 2.95 11.18 -0.96
N ARG A 65 1.90 12.02 -0.97
CA ARG A 65 2.03 13.46 -0.71
C ARG A 65 2.48 13.75 0.71
N LEU A 66 1.93 13.04 1.70
CA LEU A 66 2.34 13.14 3.09
C LEU A 66 3.81 12.71 3.26
N LEU A 67 4.22 11.58 2.67
CA LEU A 67 5.60 11.10 2.70
C LEU A 67 6.56 12.09 2.01
N ALA A 68 6.16 12.66 0.89
CA ALA A 68 6.93 13.69 0.19
C ALA A 68 7.08 14.97 1.05
N ALA A 69 5.99 15.46 1.65
CA ALA A 69 6.02 16.62 2.54
C ALA A 69 6.91 16.36 3.77
N LEU A 70 6.86 15.15 4.34
CA LEU A 70 7.72 14.73 5.44
C LEU A 70 9.21 14.76 5.02
N GLY A 71 9.53 14.23 3.84
CA GLY A 71 10.88 14.28 3.28
C GLY A 71 11.39 15.70 3.03
N GLN A 72 10.53 16.57 2.47
CA GLN A 72 10.87 17.97 2.19
C GLN A 72 11.06 18.81 3.47
N SER A 73 10.31 18.50 4.53
CA SER A 73 10.40 19.23 5.81
C SER A 73 11.77 19.12 6.48
N ARG A 74 12.58 18.11 6.11
CA ARG A 74 13.85 17.76 6.76
C ARG A 74 13.76 17.58 8.29
N LEU A 75 12.55 17.43 8.84
CA LEU A 75 12.30 17.35 10.28
C LEU A 75 13.12 16.25 10.95
N ALA A 76 13.12 15.04 10.39
CA ALA A 76 13.93 13.93 10.91
C ALA A 76 15.43 14.28 11.00
N GLY A 77 15.97 14.96 9.97
CA GLY A 77 17.37 15.35 9.90
C GLY A 77 17.72 16.43 10.93
N ASN A 78 16.87 17.45 11.04
CA ASN A 78 17.07 18.57 11.97
C ASN A 78 16.96 18.10 13.43
N VAL A 79 15.97 17.28 13.76
CA VAL A 79 15.81 16.72 15.12
C VAL A 79 16.98 15.80 15.46
N ASN A 80 17.49 15.02 14.50
CA ASN A 80 18.68 14.18 14.73
C ASN A 80 19.96 15.00 14.95
N GLN A 81 20.12 16.14 14.25
CA GLN A 81 21.24 17.06 14.49
C GLN A 81 21.16 17.68 15.89
N LEU A 82 19.96 18.11 16.30
CA LEU A 82 19.73 18.62 17.65
C LEU A 82 19.99 17.53 18.70
N ALA A 83 19.56 16.29 18.47
CA ALA A 83 19.80 15.17 19.38
C ALA A 83 21.29 14.85 19.50
N LYS A 84 22.04 14.91 18.39
CA LYS A 84 23.50 14.76 18.40
C LYS A 84 24.18 15.90 19.16
N ALA A 85 23.78 17.15 18.94
CA ALA A 85 24.33 18.31 19.64
C ALA A 85 24.01 18.27 21.15
N ALA A 86 22.82 17.81 21.51
CA ALA A 86 22.42 17.60 22.91
C ALA A 86 23.22 16.48 23.57
N ASN A 87 23.48 15.37 22.86
CA ASN A 87 24.25 14.23 23.36
C ASN A 87 25.76 14.54 23.45
N SER A 88 26.30 15.39 22.58
CA SER A 88 27.71 15.79 22.61
C SER A 88 28.00 16.89 23.65
N GLY A 89 26.98 17.38 24.35
CA GLY A 89 27.09 18.51 25.29
C GLY A 89 27.25 19.86 24.62
N SER A 90 27.19 19.93 23.28
CA SER A 90 27.27 21.17 22.50
C SER A 90 26.00 22.02 22.57
N LEU A 91 24.89 21.44 23.01
CA LEU A 91 23.63 22.11 23.28
C LEU A 91 23.26 21.88 24.76
N PRO A 92 23.31 22.92 25.61
CA PRO A 92 22.97 22.77 27.02
C PRO A 92 21.46 22.58 27.16
N LEU A 93 21.06 21.32 27.33
CA LEU A 93 19.69 20.90 27.60
C LEU A 93 19.67 20.02 28.85
N ASP A 94 18.58 20.10 29.62
CA ASP A 94 18.31 19.11 30.66
C ASP A 94 18.07 17.70 30.06
N GLU A 95 18.12 16.68 30.91
CA GLU A 95 18.01 15.29 30.46
C GLU A 95 16.61 14.94 29.96
N GLU A 96 15.59 15.62 30.48
CA GLU A 96 14.19 15.46 30.04
C GLU A 96 14.02 15.91 28.59
N THR A 97 14.46 17.11 28.25
CA THR A 97 14.40 17.65 26.89
C THR A 97 15.23 16.81 25.92
N ARG A 98 16.39 16.30 26.34
CA ARG A 98 17.24 15.40 25.54
C ARG A 98 16.54 14.07 25.24
N ARG A 99 15.75 13.54 26.18
CA ARG A 99 14.96 12.32 26.01
C ARG A 99 13.76 12.56 25.08
N ASP A 100 13.04 13.66 25.26
CA ASP A 100 11.88 14.00 24.42
C ASP A 100 12.28 14.17 22.95
N LEU A 101 13.43 14.79 22.72
CA LEU A 101 13.96 14.97 21.38
C LEU A 101 14.32 13.62 20.71
N ARG A 102 14.88 12.67 21.46
CA ARG A 102 15.12 11.31 20.96
C ARG A 102 13.81 10.58 20.65
N SER A 103 12.79 10.75 21.50
CA SER A 103 11.45 10.18 21.27
C SER A 103 10.85 10.72 19.97
N ALA A 104 10.87 12.04 19.79
CA ALA A 104 10.37 12.68 18.57
C ALA A 104 11.08 12.17 17.31
N CYS A 105 12.40 11.96 17.36
CA CYS A 105 13.15 11.31 16.27
C CYS A 105 12.63 9.90 15.95
N ALA A 106 12.40 9.09 16.98
CA ALA A 106 11.91 7.72 16.83
C ALA A 106 10.49 7.69 16.23
N ASP A 107 9.60 8.58 16.70
CA ASP A 107 8.24 8.70 16.20
C ASP A 107 8.19 9.10 14.72
N ILE A 108 9.03 10.06 14.31
CA ILE A 108 9.16 10.45 12.89
C ILE A 108 9.66 9.27 12.03
N ALA A 109 10.64 8.51 12.53
CA ALA A 109 11.14 7.34 11.81
C ALA A 109 10.09 6.22 11.71
N ALA A 110 9.27 6.04 12.74
CA ALA A 110 8.14 5.09 12.73
C ALA A 110 7.05 5.52 11.74
N MET A 111 6.67 6.80 11.73
CA MET A 111 5.72 7.36 10.77
C MET A 111 6.19 7.17 9.33
N LYS A 112 7.48 7.46 9.03
CA LYS A 112 8.05 7.21 7.69
C LYS A 112 7.89 5.74 7.30
N ARG A 113 8.23 4.80 8.18
CA ARG A 113 8.18 3.36 7.89
C ARG A 113 6.78 2.87 7.60
N LEU A 114 5.80 3.26 8.43
CA LEU A 114 4.39 2.93 8.22
C LEU A 114 3.88 3.45 6.87
N LEU A 115 4.29 4.66 6.46
CA LEU A 115 3.94 5.21 5.16
C LEU A 115 4.59 4.44 4.00
N MET A 116 5.84 4.02 4.13
CA MET A 116 6.52 3.21 3.12
C MET A 116 5.88 1.83 2.96
N ASP A 117 5.53 1.17 4.06
CA ASP A 117 4.83 -0.11 4.07
C ASP A 117 3.43 0.01 3.43
N ALA A 118 2.68 1.05 3.80
CA ALA A 118 1.36 1.32 3.22
C ALA A 118 1.40 1.63 1.71
N LEU A 119 2.52 2.15 1.22
CA LEU A 119 2.78 2.42 -0.21
C LEU A 119 3.45 1.24 -0.94
N GLY A 120 3.88 0.20 -0.23
CA GLY A 120 4.62 -0.93 -0.79
C GLY A 120 6.03 -0.59 -1.30
N ILE A 121 6.65 0.46 -0.76
CA ILE A 121 8.01 0.90 -1.13
C ILE A 121 9.00 0.27 -0.16
N ARG A 122 10.03 -0.41 -0.68
CA ARG A 122 11.12 -0.99 0.14
C ARG A 122 12.32 -0.05 0.14
N GLU A 123 12.91 0.20 1.31
CA GLU A 123 14.22 0.88 1.40
C GLU A 123 15.34 -0.07 0.94
N HIS A 124 16.29 0.47 0.17
CA HIS A 124 17.53 -0.19 -0.25
C HIS A 124 18.72 0.47 0.45
#